data_AF-A0A9N9JJ21-F1
#
_entry.id   AF-A0A9N9JJ21-F1
#
_cell.length_a   1.000
_cell.length_b   1.000
_cell.length_c   1.000
_cell.angle_alpha   90.00
_cell.angle_beta   90.00
_cell.angle_gamma   90.00
#
_symmetry.space_group_name_H-M   'P 1'
#
loop_
_entity.id
_entity.type
_entity.pdbx_description
1 polymer ?
#
loop_
_entity_poly.entity_id
_entity_poly.type
_entity_poly.pdbx_seq_one_letter_code
_entity_poly.pdbx_strand_id
1 'polypeptide(L)'
;YQFKLLIRGSNDGFKASEFHEKCDDKGPTLIVLRVKDTNEILGGYNHLNLCLNKDFKNDCKNFCKKLVYSESIRNTKDCFSVDEYEAYEVITNNPNNLN
;
A
#
# COMPACT_ATOMS: atom_id res chain seq x y z
N TYR A 1 11.00 -6.45 -13.75
CA TYR A 1 10.78 -5.71 -12.50
C TYR A 1 11.36 -6.52 -11.36
N GLN A 2 12.03 -5.85 -10.42
CA GLN A 2 12.40 -6.42 -9.13
C GLN A 2 11.54 -5.76 -8.05
N PHE A 3 11.10 -6.53 -7.08
CA PHE A 3 10.29 -6.04 -5.96
C PHE A 3 11.10 -6.17 -4.69
N LYS A 4 11.35 -5.05 -4.03
CA LYS A 4 12.08 -5.01 -2.76
C LYS A 4 11.08 -4.71 -1.65
N LEU A 5 10.93 -5.63 -0.70
CA LEU A 5 10.07 -5.44 0.46
C LEU A 5 10.56 -4.22 1.26
N LEU A 6 9.67 -3.26 1.46
CA LEU A 6 9.92 -2.08 2.28
C LEU A 6 9.38 -2.28 3.69
N ILE A 7 8.13 -2.75 3.77
CA ILE A 7 7.41 -2.90 5.03
C ILE A 7 6.44 -4.07 4.98
N ARG A 8 6.28 -4.75 6.11
CA ARG A 8 5.24 -5.75 6.35
C ARG A 8 4.52 -5.46 7.65
N GLY A 9 3.19 -5.37 7.61
CA GLY A 9 2.37 -5.00 8.75
C GLY A 9 2.58 -5.88 9.99
N SER A 10 2.61 -7.20 9.81
CA SER A 10 2.86 -8.15 10.90
C SER A 10 4.24 -8.03 11.54
N ASN A 11 5.25 -7.50 10.84
CA ASN A 11 6.62 -7.36 11.35
C ASN A 11 6.90 -5.96 11.91
N ASP A 12 6.42 -4.94 11.20
CA ASP A 12 6.83 -3.56 11.40
C ASP A 12 5.75 -2.69 12.04
N GLY A 13 4.51 -3.19 12.09
CA GLY A 13 3.35 -2.49 12.60
C GLY A 13 2.47 -1.87 11.50
N PHE A 14 1.39 -1.23 11.94
CA PHE A 14 0.30 -0.75 11.09
C PHE A 14 0.04 0.75 11.23
N LYS A 15 0.94 1.47 11.88
CA LYS A 15 0.82 2.92 12.02
C LYS A 15 1.24 3.60 10.72
N ALA A 16 0.58 4.70 10.38
CA ALA A 16 0.97 5.52 9.24
C ALA A 16 2.43 5.98 9.35
N SER A 17 2.92 6.26 10.56
CA SER A 17 4.31 6.67 10.80
C SER A 17 5.33 5.62 10.36
N GLU A 18 5.05 4.33 10.63
CA GLU A 18 5.93 3.21 10.23
C GLU A 18 5.94 3.07 8.71
N PHE A 19 4.77 3.23 8.08
CA PHE A 19 4.64 3.23 6.62
C PHE A 19 5.46 4.35 5.97
N HIS A 20 5.26 5.60 6.42
CA HIS A 20 5.93 6.77 5.87
C HIS A 20 7.46 6.69 6.06
N GLU A 21 7.93 6.26 7.23
CA GLU A 21 9.36 6.08 7.50
C GLU A 21 10.04 5.12 6.49
N LYS A 22 9.33 4.07 6.08
CA LYS A 22 9.88 3.05 5.18
C LYS A 22 9.62 3.28 3.70
N CYS A 23 8.53 3.95 3.34
CA CYS A 23 8.04 4.04 1.96
C CYS A 23 8.17 5.42 1.32
N ASP A 24 8.26 6.51 2.09
CA ASP A 24 8.41 7.84 1.52
C ASP A 24 9.75 7.94 0.77
N ASP A 25 9.71 8.58 -0.39
CA ASP A 25 10.86 8.82 -1.28
C ASP A 25 11.61 7.56 -1.77
N LYS A 26 10.98 6.38 -1.70
CA LYS A 26 11.53 5.14 -2.28
C LYS A 26 11.27 4.98 -3.77
N GLY A 27 10.42 5.83 -4.36
CA GLY A 27 10.03 5.74 -5.76
C GLY A 27 8.78 4.89 -5.99
N PRO A 28 8.62 4.28 -7.17
CA PRO A 28 7.39 3.56 -7.51
C PRO A 28 7.09 2.44 -6.52
N THR A 29 5.90 2.46 -5.93
CA THR A 29 5.53 1.57 -4.83
C THR A 29 4.30 0.74 -5.19
N LEU A 30 4.39 -0.57 -4.96
CA LEU A 30 3.26 -1.50 -4.98
C LEU A 30 2.84 -1.80 -3.54
N ILE A 31 1.56 -1.62 -3.22
CA ILE A 31 0.99 -2.05 -1.93
C ILE A 31 -0.02 -3.18 -2.16
N VAL A 32 0.00 -4.17 -1.29
CA VAL A 32 -0.94 -5.28 -1.23
C VAL A 32 -1.44 -5.40 0.21
N LEU A 33 -2.74 -5.53 0.41
CA LEU A 33 -3.34 -5.64 1.74
C LEU A 33 -4.44 -6.71 1.76
N ARG A 34 -4.56 -7.40 2.89
CA ARG A 34 -5.60 -8.39 3.14
C ARG A 34 -6.67 -7.80 4.04
N VAL A 35 -7.92 -7.92 3.60
CA VAL A 35 -9.07 -7.47 4.37
C VAL A 35 -9.41 -8.52 5.43
N LYS A 36 -9.41 -8.10 6.69
CA LYS A 36 -9.67 -8.95 7.85
C LYS A 36 -11.02 -9.66 7.73
N ASP A 37 -11.08 -10.91 8.18
CA ASP A 37 -12.27 -11.77 8.20
C ASP A 37 -12.86 -12.05 6.79
N THR A 38 -12.05 -11.86 5.74
CA THR A 38 -12.41 -12.15 4.35
C THR A 38 -11.22 -12.77 3.60
N ASN A 39 -11.46 -13.24 2.37
CA ASN A 39 -10.40 -13.64 1.44
C ASN A 39 -10.07 -12.52 0.44
N GLU A 40 -10.51 -11.29 0.69
CA GLU A 40 -10.33 -10.17 -0.22
C GLU A 40 -8.92 -9.59 -0.09
N ILE A 41 -8.26 -9.41 -1.24
CA ILE A 41 -6.97 -8.75 -1.37
C ILE A 41 -7.20 -7.47 -2.15
N LEU A 42 -6.76 -6.35 -1.59
CA LEU A 42 -6.77 -5.05 -2.24
C LEU A 42 -5.32 -4.62 -2.47
N GLY A 43 -5.12 -3.72 -3.43
CA GLY A 43 -3.79 -3.21 -3.71
C GLY A 43 -3.82 -2.00 -4.61
N GLY A 44 -2.64 -1.43 -4.81
CA GLY A 44 -2.47 -0.28 -5.68
C GLY A 44 -1.01 -0.09 -6.04
N TYR A 45 -0.78 0.48 -7.22
CA TYR A 45 0.54 0.89 -7.67
C TYR A 45 0.55 2.41 -7.82
N ASN A 46 1.59 3.04 -7.30
CA ASN A 46 1.81 4.48 -7.46
C ASN A 46 3.21 4.70 -8.03
N HIS A 47 3.27 5.40 -9.16
CA HIS A 47 4.49 5.66 -9.94
C HIS A 47 5.36 6.83 -9.42
N LEU A 48 4.84 7.67 -8.53
CA LEU A 48 5.50 8.93 -8.13
C LEU A 48 5.97 8.87 -6.68
N ASN A 49 5.05 8.70 -5.73
CA ASN A 49 5.30 8.50 -4.31
C ASN A 49 3.96 8.23 -3.62
N LEU A 50 3.90 7.25 -2.71
CA LEU A 50 2.65 6.85 -2.06
C LEU A 50 2.41 7.65 -0.76
N CYS A 51 1.58 8.69 -0.83
CA CYS A 51 1.18 9.45 0.36
C CYS A 51 -0.10 8.89 0.99
N LEU A 52 -0.01 7.81 1.78
CA LEU A 52 -1.16 7.26 2.53
C LEU A 52 -1.22 7.81 3.96
N ASN A 53 -2.06 8.82 4.20
CA ASN A 53 -2.23 9.46 5.52
C ASN A 53 -3.07 8.63 6.52
N LYS A 54 -3.04 7.30 6.53
CA LYS A 54 -3.96 6.49 7.37
C LYS A 54 -3.30 5.34 8.12
N ASP A 55 -3.68 5.20 9.40
CA ASP A 55 -3.44 3.99 10.20
C ASP A 55 -4.29 2.82 9.68
N PHE A 56 -3.65 1.69 9.38
CA PHE A 56 -4.32 0.54 8.78
C PHE A 56 -5.07 -0.34 9.78
N LYS A 57 -4.69 -0.31 11.07
CA LYS A 57 -5.18 -1.24 12.11
C LYS A 57 -6.43 -0.78 12.87
N ASN A 58 -6.89 0.45 12.67
CA ASN A 58 -8.03 0.95 13.43
C ASN A 58 -9.35 0.41 12.84
N ASP A 59 -10.14 -0.26 13.68
CA ASP A 59 -11.43 -0.84 13.32
C ASP A 59 -12.28 0.14 12.49
N CYS A 60 -12.64 -0.27 11.27
CA CYS A 60 -13.57 0.45 10.41
C CYS A 60 -13.09 1.84 9.90
N LYS A 61 -11.78 2.17 9.90
CA LYS A 61 -11.28 3.47 9.37
C LYS A 61 -10.88 3.45 7.89
N ASN A 62 -10.79 2.27 7.28
CA ASN A 62 -10.46 2.14 5.86
C ASN A 62 -11.75 2.17 5.03
N PHE A 63 -11.78 2.99 3.99
CA PHE A 63 -12.88 3.11 3.03
C PHE A 63 -12.32 3.55 1.68
N CYS A 64 -12.94 3.11 0.59
CA CYS A 64 -12.53 3.45 -0.76
C CYS A 64 -13.20 4.76 -1.21
N LYS A 65 -12.42 5.80 -1.56
CA LYS A 65 -12.93 7.01 -2.22
C LYS A 65 -12.42 7.09 -3.65
N LYS A 66 -13.35 7.16 -4.62
CA LYS A 66 -13.05 7.38 -6.04
C LYS A 66 -12.31 8.70 -6.30
N LEU A 67 -12.39 9.69 -5.41
CA LEU A 67 -11.66 10.97 -5.57
C LEU A 67 -10.13 10.82 -5.62
N VAL A 68 -9.57 9.65 -5.26
CA VAL A 68 -8.12 9.38 -5.23
C VAL A 68 -7.68 8.44 -6.36
N TYR A 69 -8.61 7.70 -6.98
CA TYR A 69 -8.32 6.65 -7.94
C TYR A 69 -9.25 6.76 -9.15
N SER A 70 -8.76 6.47 -10.36
CA SER A 70 -9.58 6.42 -11.56
C SER A 70 -10.77 5.46 -11.41
N GLU A 71 -10.52 4.32 -10.78
CA GLU A 71 -11.51 3.28 -10.48
C GLU A 71 -11.66 3.01 -8.98
N SER A 72 -12.83 2.55 -8.58
CA SER A 72 -13.07 2.12 -7.20
C SER A 72 -12.25 0.86 -6.90
N ILE A 73 -11.41 0.91 -5.86
CA ILE A 73 -10.64 -0.27 -5.41
C ILE A 73 -11.56 -1.39 -4.91
N ARG A 74 -12.75 -1.04 -4.41
CA ARG A 74 -13.76 -1.96 -3.90
C ARG A 74 -15.14 -1.53 -4.37
N ASN A 75 -16.01 -2.50 -4.66
CA ASN A 75 -17.39 -2.24 -5.07
C ASN A 75 -18.33 -1.96 -3.89
N THR A 76 -17.90 -2.24 -2.66
CA THR A 76 -18.64 -1.91 -1.45
C THR A 76 -18.22 -0.54 -0.92
N LYS A 77 -19.16 0.16 -0.28
CA LYS A 77 -18.88 1.42 0.44
C LYS A 77 -18.58 1.18 1.92
N ASP A 78 -18.67 -0.08 2.36
CA ASP A 78 -18.48 -0.48 3.74
C ASP A 78 -17.04 -0.28 4.14
N CYS A 79 -16.86 0.23 5.35
CA CYS A 79 -15.57 0.30 5.96
C CYS A 79 -15.02 -1.11 6.23
N PHE A 80 -13.71 -1.25 6.29
CA PHE A 80 -13.05 -2.52 6.53
C PHE A 80 -11.81 -2.39 7.43
N SER A 81 -11.41 -3.51 8.01
CA SER A 81 -10.17 -3.64 8.78
C SER A 81 -9.15 -4.44 7.98
N VAL A 82 -7.87 -4.16 8.21
CA VAL A 82 -6.74 -4.86 7.56
C VAL A 82 -6.04 -5.70 8.62
N ASP A 83 -5.79 -6.98 8.33
CA ASP A 83 -5.02 -7.86 9.22
C ASP A 83 -3.59 -8.11 8.71
N GLU A 84 -3.31 -7.81 7.44
CA GLU A 84 -1.95 -7.80 6.87
C GLU A 84 -1.82 -6.81 5.71
N TYR A 85 -0.64 -6.22 5.55
CA TYR A 85 -0.25 -5.50 4.35
C TYR A 85 1.25 -5.60 4.09
N GLU A 86 1.63 -5.50 2.82
CA GLU A 86 3.00 -5.43 2.36
C GLU A 86 3.14 -4.30 1.34
N ALA A 87 4.24 -3.55 1.43
CA ALA A 87 4.59 -2.58 0.40
C ALA A 87 6.00 -2.84 -0.14
N TYR A 88 6.14 -2.67 -1.45
CA TYR A 88 7.33 -2.98 -2.21
C TYR A 88 7.76 -1.80 -3.06
N GLU A 89 9.05 -1.50 -3.05
CA GLU A 89 9.68 -0.68 -4.08
C GLU A 89 9.72 -1.49 -5.37
N VAL A 90 9.24 -0.89 -6.46
CA VAL A 90 9.22 -1.50 -7.79
C VAL A 90 10.42 -0.97 -8.57
N ILE A 91 11.46 -1.79 -8.64
CA ILE A 91 12.71 -1.46 -9.32
C ILE A 91 12.60 -1.88 -10.79
N THR A 92 12.68 -0.91 -11.68
CA THR A 92 12.86 -1.14 -13.12
C THR A 92 14.34 -1.19 -13.45
N ASN A 93 14.80 -2.32 -13.97
CA ASN A 93 16.12 -2.39 -14.60
C ASN A 93 16.01 -1.65 -15.94
N ASN A 94 16.20 -0.33 -15.91
CA ASN A 94 16.34 0.43 -17.13
C ASN A 94 17.80 0.29 -17.58
N PRO A 95 18.10 -0.33 -18.75
CA PRO A 95 19.48 -0.51 -19.21
C PRO A 95 20.23 0.82 -19.41
N ASN A 96 19.53 1.96 -19.38
CA ASN A 96 20.08 3.31 -19.55
C ASN A 96 20.54 3.99 -18.25
N ASN A 97 20.46 3.32 -17.09
CA ASN A 97 20.92 3.87 -15.80
C ASN A 97 22.29 3.32 -15.35
N LEU A 98 23.04 2.68 -16.25
CA LEU A 98 24.47 2.45 -16.06
C LEU A 98 25.21 3.64 -16.66
N ASN A 99 25.51 4.63 -15.82
CA ASN A 99 26.60 5.58 -16.08
C ASN A 99 27.92 4.96 -15.60
#